data_AF-A0A9D8MMQ4-F1
#
_entry.id   AF-A0A9D8MMQ4-F1
#
_cell.length_a   1.000
_cell.length_b   1.000
_cell.length_c   1.000
_cell.angle_alpha   90.00
_cell.angle_beta   90.00
_cell.angle_gamma   90.00
#
_symmetry.space_group_name_H-M   'P 1'
#
loop_
_entity.id
_entity.type
_entity.pdbx_description
1 polymer ?
#
loop_
_entity_poly.entity_id
_entity_poly.type
_entity_poly.pdbx_seq_one_letter_code
_entity_poly.pdbx_strand_id
1 'polypeptide(L)'
;MKKLFFLAGLLLIALAGCRSGREALEQQQAELKKQNEEIRAELRDLTGRIDALEKKSASALPSRRAFRTSSRAFDARLDRVRKVKPLPPSPTDAQIVAYLREIADASAGQRGMSSADPQIGLCRKIGPGHLELLLPFLRKRPGNMRDYAMRFYLSAALPDLVTAKDIPLIKANIVAVPELLSAVTSAEFAKPMKQEIFEVLRKAGLPGLFFSRATARVFAELVETPEDLKTLEEIYINDSRRSSLLLILLQIPKCDVGAVTVRAWRKASPEERTENLPGRTYNHNVLSSRALDAARYGHDVGACKFLLKTLIMEDPHQPNHPRSLSIMNMLTRLSDFPVRDRDRLAEWYAENQAKIVFDKKSGKFTLKK
;
A
#
# COMPACT_ATOMS: atom_id res chain seq x y z
N MET A 1 28.38 5.59 20.66
CA MET A 1 29.45 4.87 21.41
C MET A 1 29.54 5.37 22.85
N LYS A 2 28.56 5.05 23.71
CA LYS A 2 28.58 5.33 25.16
C LYS A 2 27.75 4.29 25.91
N LYS A 3 28.10 3.00 25.77
CA LYS A 3 27.50 1.87 26.52
C LYS A 3 28.55 0.77 26.80
N LEU A 4 29.78 1.13 27.13
CA LEU A 4 30.85 0.14 27.36
C LEU A 4 31.81 0.44 28.51
N PHE A 5 31.41 1.26 29.48
CA PHE A 5 32.27 1.60 30.63
C PHE A 5 31.72 1.24 32.01
N PHE A 6 30.60 0.49 32.10
CA PHE A 6 30.06 0.07 33.41
C PHE A 6 30.41 -1.37 33.83
N LEU A 7 31.26 -2.07 33.07
CA LEU A 7 31.58 -3.49 33.30
C LEU A 7 32.95 -3.73 33.97
N ALA A 8 33.70 -2.69 34.35
CA ALA A 8 35.02 -2.84 34.98
C ALA A 8 35.10 -2.34 36.44
N GLY A 9 34.01 -1.78 37.01
CA GLY A 9 34.03 -1.18 38.35
C GLY A 9 33.58 -2.06 39.51
N LEU A 10 33.07 -3.27 39.25
CA LEU A 10 32.41 -4.09 40.28
C LEU A 10 33.20 -5.33 40.72
N LEU A 11 34.44 -5.49 40.26
CA LEU A 11 35.34 -6.56 40.70
C LEU A 11 36.18 -6.19 41.94
N LEU A 12 35.93 -5.05 42.60
CA LEU A 12 36.74 -4.53 43.71
C LEU A 12 36.04 -4.45 45.08
N ILE A 13 34.82 -5.00 45.23
CA ILE A 13 34.11 -5.03 46.53
C ILE A 13 33.58 -6.43 46.85
N ALA A 14 34.46 -7.43 46.83
CA ALA A 14 34.11 -8.78 47.29
C ALA A 14 35.23 -9.46 48.09
N LEU A 15 35.99 -8.69 48.87
CA LEU A 15 36.87 -9.23 49.93
C LEU A 15 36.69 -8.58 51.30
N ALA A 16 35.57 -7.88 51.54
CA ALA A 16 35.18 -7.49 52.90
C ALA A 16 33.65 -7.43 53.03
N GLY A 17 33.07 -8.38 53.75
CA GLY A 17 31.71 -8.26 54.31
C GLY A 17 30.63 -9.19 53.71
N CYS A 18 30.71 -10.49 53.99
CA CYS A 18 29.67 -11.50 53.66
C CYS A 18 28.31 -11.33 54.40
N ARG A 19 27.97 -10.13 54.90
CA ARG A 19 26.64 -9.83 55.50
C ARG A 19 25.85 -8.78 54.71
N SER A 20 26.49 -7.78 54.11
CA SER A 20 25.80 -6.70 53.37
C SER A 20 25.41 -7.07 51.93
N GLY A 21 26.09 -8.04 51.31
CA GLY A 21 25.75 -8.50 49.95
C GLY A 21 24.49 -9.37 49.89
N ARG A 22 24.13 -10.04 50.98
CA ARG A 22 22.97 -10.95 51.04
C ARG A 22 21.66 -10.18 51.19
N GLU A 23 21.64 -9.14 52.02
CA GLU A 23 20.48 -8.25 52.18
C GLU A 23 20.19 -7.46 50.90
N ALA A 24 21.23 -6.98 50.20
CA ALA A 24 21.07 -6.28 48.92
C ALA A 24 20.51 -7.21 47.82
N LEU A 25 20.94 -8.48 47.80
CA LEU A 25 20.42 -9.47 46.86
C LEU A 25 18.96 -9.85 47.18
N GLU A 26 18.60 -9.98 48.45
CA GLU A 26 17.23 -10.27 48.89
C GLU A 26 16.27 -9.12 48.58
N GLN A 27 16.70 -7.86 48.77
CA GLN A 27 15.93 -6.68 48.37
C GLN A 27 15.72 -6.64 46.85
N GLN A 28 16.75 -6.95 46.06
CA GLN A 28 16.65 -7.01 44.61
C GLN A 28 15.72 -8.13 44.12
N GLN A 29 15.71 -9.28 44.79
CA GLN A 29 14.80 -10.38 44.48
C GLN A 29 13.34 -10.06 44.86
N ALA A 30 13.11 -9.36 45.96
CA ALA A 30 11.77 -8.92 46.37
C ALA A 30 11.19 -7.91 45.37
N GLU A 31 11.99 -6.95 44.91
CA GLU A 31 11.56 -5.95 43.94
C GLU A 31 11.25 -6.57 42.57
N LEU A 32 12.08 -7.52 42.11
CA LEU A 32 11.82 -8.27 40.87
C LEU A 32 10.53 -9.11 40.96
N LYS A 33 10.23 -9.66 42.13
CA LYS A 33 9.00 -10.43 42.34
C LYS A 33 7.77 -9.53 42.27
N LYS A 34 7.85 -8.36 42.91
CA LYS A 34 6.80 -7.34 42.86
C LYS A 34 6.53 -6.86 41.42
N GLN A 35 7.58 -6.54 40.66
CA GLN A 35 7.44 -6.12 39.26
C GLN A 35 6.80 -7.22 38.39
N ASN A 36 7.14 -8.50 38.61
CA ASN A 36 6.54 -9.61 37.90
C ASN A 36 5.04 -9.79 38.24
N GLU A 37 4.64 -9.49 39.47
CA GLU A 37 3.23 -9.54 39.88
C GLU A 37 2.42 -8.40 39.25
N GLU A 38 2.98 -7.19 39.19
CA GLU A 38 2.39 -6.03 38.50
C GLU A 38 2.20 -6.29 37.00
N ILE A 39 3.23 -6.80 36.31
CA ILE A 39 3.16 -7.16 34.88
C ILE A 39 2.06 -8.22 34.63
N ARG A 40 1.94 -9.22 35.52
CA ARG A 40 0.89 -10.25 35.41
C ARG A 40 -0.52 -9.71 35.69
N ALA A 41 -0.65 -8.65 36.48
CA ALA A 41 -1.93 -7.98 36.70
C ALA A 41 -2.34 -7.17 35.46
N GLU A 42 -1.41 -6.40 34.88
CA GLU A 42 -1.65 -5.63 33.65
C GLU A 42 -2.00 -6.52 32.46
N LEU A 43 -1.31 -7.66 32.30
CA LEU A 43 -1.63 -8.62 31.24
C LEU A 43 -3.06 -9.16 31.38
N ARG A 44 -3.51 -9.45 32.60
CA ARG A 44 -4.88 -9.93 32.84
C ARG A 44 -5.92 -8.84 32.54
N ASP A 45 -5.66 -7.59 32.89
CA ASP A 45 -6.53 -6.46 32.55
C ASP A 45 -6.62 -6.27 31.02
N LEU A 46 -5.48 -6.30 30.33
CA LEU A 46 -5.42 -6.18 28.88
C LEU A 46 -6.18 -7.31 28.18
N THR A 47 -6.03 -8.56 28.62
CA THR A 47 -6.80 -9.70 28.09
C THR A 47 -8.31 -9.49 28.32
N GLY A 48 -8.72 -9.05 29.52
CA GLY A 48 -10.13 -8.76 29.79
C GLY A 48 -10.71 -7.64 28.93
N ARG A 49 -9.90 -6.62 28.61
CA ARG A 49 -10.30 -5.53 27.71
C ARG A 49 -10.42 -5.98 26.26
N ILE A 50 -9.54 -6.88 25.81
CA ILE A 50 -9.64 -7.50 24.48
C ILE A 50 -10.94 -8.31 24.38
N ASP A 51 -11.24 -9.17 25.35
CA ASP A 51 -12.46 -9.97 25.37
C ASP A 51 -13.73 -9.09 25.40
N ALA A 52 -13.70 -7.98 26.14
CA ALA A 52 -14.81 -7.03 26.20
C ALA A 52 -15.00 -6.29 24.86
N LEU A 53 -13.93 -5.96 24.15
CA LEU A 53 -13.97 -5.35 22.82
C LEU A 53 -14.47 -6.34 21.76
N GLU A 54 -14.08 -7.61 21.85
CA GLU A 54 -14.61 -8.68 20.98
C GLU A 54 -16.10 -8.92 21.21
N LYS A 55 -16.56 -8.93 22.46
CA LYS A 55 -18.00 -9.04 22.77
C LYS A 55 -18.79 -7.82 22.28
N LYS A 56 -18.25 -6.61 22.43
CA LYS A 56 -18.88 -5.37 21.91
C LYS A 56 -18.95 -5.38 20.39
N SER A 57 -17.88 -5.78 19.69
CA SER A 57 -17.86 -5.84 18.23
C SER A 57 -18.83 -6.90 17.67
N ALA A 58 -19.01 -8.02 18.39
CA ALA A 58 -19.99 -9.05 18.03
C ALA A 58 -21.46 -8.58 18.14
N SER A 59 -21.73 -7.55 18.96
CA SER A 59 -23.07 -7.02 19.21
C SER A 59 -23.45 -5.77 18.39
N ALA A 60 -22.49 -5.10 17.75
CA ALA A 60 -22.68 -3.77 17.14
C ALA A 60 -22.83 -3.76 15.60
N LEU A 61 -22.99 -4.92 14.94
CA LEU A 61 -23.14 -4.97 13.47
C LEU A 61 -24.61 -5.21 13.05
N PRO A 62 -25.26 -4.24 12.37
CA PRO A 62 -26.46 -4.52 11.62
C PRO A 62 -26.13 -5.34 10.37
N SER A 63 -26.96 -6.36 10.06
CA SER A 63 -26.95 -7.22 8.85
C SER A 63 -26.20 -8.56 8.90
N ARG A 64 -26.45 -9.38 9.93
CA ARG A 64 -25.95 -10.79 10.03
C ARG A 64 -26.52 -11.79 9.00
N ARG A 65 -27.50 -11.42 8.16
CA ARG A 65 -28.09 -12.35 7.17
C ARG A 65 -27.29 -12.43 5.86
N ALA A 66 -26.70 -11.32 5.41
CA ALA A 66 -25.83 -11.29 4.24
C ALA A 66 -24.40 -11.79 4.53
N PHE A 67 -23.94 -11.66 5.79
CA PHE A 67 -22.62 -12.12 6.21
C PHE A 67 -22.56 -13.63 6.53
N ARG A 68 -23.68 -14.26 6.88
CA ARG A 68 -23.72 -15.72 7.15
C ARG A 68 -23.65 -16.57 5.88
N THR A 69 -24.19 -16.08 4.76
CA THR A 69 -24.04 -16.73 3.46
C THR A 69 -22.65 -16.52 2.87
N SER A 70 -22.00 -15.37 3.12
CA SER A 70 -20.60 -15.15 2.76
C SER A 70 -19.64 -15.96 3.63
N SER A 71 -19.89 -16.11 4.94
CA SER A 71 -19.09 -16.95 5.85
C SER A 71 -19.09 -18.41 5.43
N ARG A 72 -20.25 -19.06 5.24
CA ARG A 72 -20.27 -20.48 4.84
C ARG A 72 -19.61 -20.74 3.48
N ALA A 73 -19.77 -19.82 2.53
CA ALA A 73 -19.09 -19.92 1.24
C ALA A 73 -17.59 -19.65 1.36
N PHE A 74 -17.16 -18.79 2.29
CA PHE A 74 -15.75 -18.52 2.61
C PHE A 74 -15.12 -19.72 3.34
N ASP A 75 -15.82 -20.30 4.31
CA ASP A 75 -15.42 -21.48 5.09
C ASP A 75 -15.26 -22.71 4.18
N ALA A 76 -16.25 -23.00 3.33
CA ALA A 76 -16.17 -24.10 2.36
C ALA A 76 -15.05 -23.90 1.31
N ARG A 77 -14.70 -22.66 0.97
CA ARG A 77 -13.56 -22.35 0.08
C ARG A 77 -12.23 -22.55 0.77
N LEU A 78 -12.09 -22.06 2.00
CA LEU A 78 -10.94 -22.32 2.87
C LEU A 78 -10.71 -23.81 3.03
N ASP A 79 -11.78 -24.60 3.16
CA ASP A 79 -11.69 -26.06 3.25
C ASP A 79 -11.16 -26.70 1.95
N ARG A 80 -11.53 -26.19 0.77
CA ARG A 80 -10.94 -26.66 -0.51
C ARG A 80 -9.46 -26.33 -0.59
N VAL A 81 -9.06 -25.12 -0.18
CA VAL A 81 -7.64 -24.71 -0.18
C VAL A 81 -6.82 -25.52 0.82
N ARG A 82 -7.39 -25.84 1.99
CA ARG A 82 -6.74 -26.70 3.00
C ARG A 82 -6.54 -28.15 2.54
N LYS A 83 -7.35 -28.62 1.58
CA LYS A 83 -7.26 -29.96 1.01
C LYS A 83 -6.23 -30.08 -0.12
N VAL A 84 -5.64 -28.97 -0.57
CA VAL A 84 -4.58 -29.00 -1.59
C VAL A 84 -3.43 -29.85 -1.07
N LYS A 85 -3.05 -30.88 -1.82
CA LYS A 85 -2.01 -31.81 -1.39
C LYS A 85 -0.65 -31.11 -1.31
N PRO A 86 0.14 -31.34 -0.24
CA PRO A 86 1.47 -30.76 -0.15
C PRO A 86 2.36 -31.27 -1.28
N LEU A 87 3.25 -30.42 -1.76
CA LEU A 87 4.33 -30.84 -2.67
C LEU A 87 5.24 -31.85 -1.94
N PRO A 88 5.75 -32.87 -2.66
CA PRO A 88 6.81 -33.71 -2.13
C PRO A 88 8.09 -32.88 -1.89
N PRO A 89 9.06 -33.37 -1.09
CA PRO A 89 10.28 -32.62 -0.76
C PRO A 89 11.12 -32.19 -1.97
N SER A 90 11.11 -33.00 -3.05
CA SER A 90 11.80 -32.71 -4.31
C SER A 90 10.80 -32.89 -5.46
N PRO A 91 9.95 -31.88 -5.72
CA PRO A 91 8.92 -32.00 -6.74
C PRO A 91 9.52 -31.92 -8.15
N THR A 92 8.96 -32.71 -9.07
CA THR A 92 9.25 -32.54 -10.50
C THR A 92 8.51 -31.35 -11.07
N ASP A 93 8.96 -30.82 -12.20
CA ASP A 93 8.29 -29.71 -12.89
C ASP A 93 6.80 -29.99 -13.15
N ALA A 94 6.47 -31.22 -13.55
CA ALA A 94 5.10 -31.65 -13.77
C ALA A 94 4.26 -31.62 -12.48
N GLN A 95 4.86 -31.97 -11.33
CA GLN A 95 4.20 -31.91 -10.03
C GLN A 95 3.97 -30.46 -9.58
N ILE A 96 4.92 -29.56 -9.83
CA ILE A 96 4.77 -28.12 -9.55
C ILE A 96 3.63 -27.54 -10.40
N VAL A 97 3.59 -27.85 -11.70
CA VAL A 97 2.52 -27.38 -12.59
C VAL A 97 1.16 -27.94 -12.17
N ALA A 98 1.08 -29.21 -11.79
CA ALA A 98 -0.16 -29.82 -11.28
C ALA A 98 -0.62 -29.16 -9.98
N TYR A 99 0.30 -28.89 -9.06
CA TYR A 99 0.03 -28.23 -7.78
C TYR A 99 -0.48 -26.79 -7.98
N LEU A 100 0.11 -26.02 -8.89
CA LEU A 100 -0.39 -24.68 -9.25
C LEU A 100 -1.81 -24.73 -9.82
N ARG A 101 -2.13 -25.73 -10.66
CA ARG A 101 -3.48 -25.92 -11.18
C ARG A 101 -4.47 -26.25 -10.06
N GLU A 102 -4.07 -27.10 -9.12
CA GLU A 102 -4.88 -27.49 -7.96
C GLU A 102 -5.18 -26.29 -7.04
N ILE A 103 -4.19 -25.41 -6.78
CA ILE A 103 -4.42 -24.15 -6.05
C ILE A 103 -5.42 -23.27 -6.80
N ALA A 104 -5.27 -23.13 -8.13
CA ALA A 104 -6.16 -22.33 -8.95
C ALA A 104 -7.60 -22.89 -8.96
N ASP A 105 -7.75 -24.22 -9.03
CA ASP A 105 -9.05 -24.90 -8.96
C ASP A 105 -9.71 -24.72 -7.58
N ALA A 106 -8.95 -24.90 -6.50
CA ALA A 106 -9.44 -24.67 -5.13
C ALA A 106 -9.91 -23.22 -4.91
N SER A 107 -9.30 -22.28 -5.61
CA SER A 107 -9.60 -20.84 -5.57
C SER A 107 -10.72 -20.40 -6.50
N ALA A 108 -11.27 -21.31 -7.33
CA ALA A 108 -12.30 -20.97 -8.29
C ALA A 108 -13.56 -20.40 -7.61
N GLY A 109 -14.05 -19.27 -8.12
CA GLY A 109 -15.22 -18.56 -7.61
C GLY A 109 -14.95 -17.61 -6.44
N GLN A 110 -13.69 -17.42 -6.03
CA GLN A 110 -13.32 -16.39 -5.07
C GLN A 110 -13.53 -14.99 -5.67
N ARG A 111 -14.28 -14.14 -4.96
CA ARG A 111 -14.72 -12.81 -5.45
C ARG A 111 -13.82 -11.65 -5.01
N GLY A 112 -12.89 -11.91 -4.09
CA GLY A 112 -11.94 -10.92 -3.59
C GLY A 112 -10.69 -11.64 -3.09
N MET A 113 -9.53 -11.03 -3.30
CA MET A 113 -8.25 -11.57 -2.86
C MET A 113 -7.61 -10.62 -1.85
N SER A 114 -6.84 -11.20 -0.93
CA SER A 114 -6.13 -10.47 0.13
C SER A 114 -4.70 -10.98 0.27
N SER A 115 -3.80 -10.13 0.76
CA SER A 115 -2.44 -10.53 1.11
C SER A 115 -2.38 -11.58 2.24
N ALA A 116 -3.49 -11.77 2.96
CA ALA A 116 -3.64 -12.80 4.00
C ALA A 116 -4.16 -14.15 3.47
N ASP A 117 -4.40 -14.28 2.16
CA ASP A 117 -4.97 -15.50 1.59
C ASP A 117 -3.99 -16.69 1.70
N PRO A 118 -4.45 -17.86 2.22
CA PRO A 118 -3.60 -19.02 2.46
C PRO A 118 -2.94 -19.58 1.19
N GLN A 119 -3.53 -19.32 0.02
CA GLN A 119 -2.96 -19.68 -1.28
C GLN A 119 -1.58 -19.07 -1.52
N ILE A 120 -1.30 -17.89 -0.97
CA ILE A 120 0.02 -17.27 -1.05
C ILE A 120 1.05 -18.15 -0.32
N GLY A 121 0.69 -18.63 0.88
CA GLY A 121 1.50 -19.57 1.64
C GLY A 121 1.73 -20.91 0.90
N LEU A 122 0.71 -21.40 0.17
CA LEU A 122 0.85 -22.58 -0.67
C LEU A 122 1.80 -22.34 -1.85
N CYS A 123 1.73 -21.19 -2.50
CA CYS A 123 2.64 -20.82 -3.59
C CYS A 123 4.09 -20.75 -3.10
N ARG A 124 4.34 -20.15 -1.93
CA ARG A 124 5.67 -20.03 -1.31
C ARG A 124 6.37 -21.38 -1.11
N LYS A 125 5.61 -22.46 -0.88
CA LYS A 125 6.17 -23.82 -0.69
C LYS A 125 6.86 -24.40 -1.94
N ILE A 126 6.66 -23.80 -3.11
CA ILE A 126 7.38 -24.20 -4.34
C ILE A 126 8.88 -23.92 -4.19
N GLY A 127 9.24 -22.83 -3.51
CA GLY A 127 10.63 -22.39 -3.38
C GLY A 127 11.22 -21.82 -4.68
N PRO A 128 12.49 -21.38 -4.63
CA PRO A 128 13.18 -20.79 -5.76
C PRO A 128 13.63 -21.82 -6.82
N GLY A 129 14.01 -21.33 -8.00
CA GLY A 129 14.60 -22.16 -9.08
C GLY A 129 13.61 -22.64 -10.14
N HIS A 130 12.34 -22.26 -10.04
CA HIS A 130 11.27 -22.73 -10.92
C HIS A 130 10.58 -21.61 -11.71
N LEU A 131 11.19 -20.43 -11.79
CA LEU A 131 10.55 -19.22 -12.35
C LEU A 131 10.00 -19.44 -13.77
N GLU A 132 10.72 -20.17 -14.63
CA GLU A 132 10.26 -20.48 -16.00
C GLU A 132 8.88 -21.16 -16.02
N LEU A 133 8.64 -22.09 -15.08
CA LEU A 133 7.37 -22.81 -14.94
C LEU A 133 6.23 -21.89 -14.47
N LEU A 134 6.56 -20.79 -13.78
CA LEU A 134 5.58 -19.83 -13.24
C LEU A 134 5.12 -18.81 -14.28
N LEU A 135 5.95 -18.50 -15.29
CA LEU A 135 5.66 -17.48 -16.31
C LEU A 135 4.29 -17.66 -16.99
N PRO A 136 3.85 -18.87 -17.39
CA PRO A 136 2.54 -19.06 -18.01
C PRO A 136 1.36 -18.70 -17.12
N PHE A 137 1.52 -18.75 -15.80
CA PHE A 137 0.49 -18.42 -14.79
C PHE A 137 0.53 -16.94 -14.39
N LEU A 138 1.68 -16.27 -14.57
CA LEU A 138 1.83 -14.84 -14.35
C LEU A 138 1.31 -14.00 -15.54
N ARG A 139 1.40 -14.54 -16.75
CA ARG A 139 0.95 -13.86 -17.97
C ARG A 139 -0.55 -13.55 -17.92
N LYS A 140 -0.90 -12.30 -18.23
CA LYS A 140 -2.29 -11.85 -18.35
C LYS A 140 -3.01 -12.64 -19.44
N ARG A 141 -4.06 -13.37 -19.05
CA ARG A 141 -5.02 -13.99 -19.98
C ARG A 141 -6.39 -13.30 -19.84
N PRO A 142 -6.99 -12.81 -20.93
CA PRO A 142 -8.31 -12.19 -20.85
C PRO A 142 -9.39 -13.22 -20.51
N GLY A 143 -10.36 -12.83 -19.68
CA GLY A 143 -11.65 -13.52 -19.56
C GLY A 143 -11.83 -14.55 -18.43
N ASN A 144 -10.84 -14.79 -17.56
CA ASN A 144 -11.00 -15.77 -16.48
C ASN A 144 -10.59 -15.22 -15.09
N MET A 145 -11.54 -15.18 -14.15
CA MET A 145 -11.30 -14.78 -12.76
C MET A 145 -10.33 -15.74 -12.03
N ARG A 146 -10.31 -17.03 -12.42
CA ARG A 146 -9.35 -18.01 -11.90
C ARG A 146 -7.91 -17.61 -12.19
N ASP A 147 -7.64 -17.22 -13.43
CA ASP A 147 -6.30 -16.82 -13.88
C ASP A 147 -5.88 -15.51 -13.19
N TYR A 148 -6.82 -14.58 -13.01
CA TYR A 148 -6.58 -13.36 -12.24
C TYR A 148 -6.18 -13.65 -10.80
N ALA A 149 -6.88 -14.56 -10.12
CA ALA A 149 -6.57 -14.93 -8.73
C ALA A 149 -5.23 -15.65 -8.60
N MET A 150 -4.94 -16.61 -9.48
CA MET A 150 -3.66 -17.32 -9.46
C MET A 150 -2.48 -16.36 -9.68
N ARG A 151 -2.63 -15.44 -10.63
CA ARG A 151 -1.65 -14.38 -10.89
C ARG A 151 -1.42 -13.50 -9.66
N PHE A 152 -2.50 -13.12 -8.96
CA PHE A 152 -2.40 -12.37 -7.71
C PHE A 152 -1.60 -13.14 -6.64
N TYR A 153 -1.91 -14.42 -6.40
CA TYR A 153 -1.21 -15.22 -5.39
C TYR A 153 0.26 -15.42 -5.72
N LEU A 154 0.58 -15.68 -6.99
CA LEU A 154 1.97 -15.81 -7.43
C LEU A 154 2.71 -14.48 -7.32
N SER A 155 2.13 -13.35 -7.74
CA SER A 155 2.74 -12.04 -7.57
C SER A 155 3.09 -11.75 -6.11
N ALA A 156 2.23 -12.16 -5.17
CA ALA A 156 2.48 -12.00 -3.73
C ALA A 156 3.61 -12.91 -3.20
N ALA A 157 3.73 -14.11 -3.76
CA ALA A 157 4.73 -15.10 -3.36
C ALA A 157 6.07 -14.92 -4.06
N LEU A 158 6.11 -14.22 -5.21
CA LEU A 158 7.30 -14.05 -6.05
C LEU A 158 8.59 -13.70 -5.30
N PRO A 159 8.60 -12.79 -4.29
CA PRO A 159 9.80 -12.51 -3.50
C PRO A 159 10.48 -13.74 -2.87
N ASP A 160 9.69 -14.77 -2.54
CA ASP A 160 10.18 -16.02 -1.91
C ASP A 160 10.49 -17.11 -2.96
N LEU A 161 10.14 -16.87 -4.23
CA LEU A 161 10.25 -17.83 -5.34
C LEU A 161 11.38 -17.50 -6.32
N VAL A 162 12.11 -16.41 -6.09
CA VAL A 162 13.21 -15.99 -6.95
C VAL A 162 14.47 -15.74 -6.14
N THR A 163 15.61 -15.82 -6.83
CA THR A 163 16.93 -15.48 -6.31
C THR A 163 17.66 -14.59 -7.31
N ALA A 164 18.84 -14.10 -6.95
CA ALA A 164 19.68 -13.31 -7.87
C ALA A 164 20.01 -14.08 -9.17
N LYS A 165 20.01 -15.42 -9.15
CA LYS A 165 20.21 -16.26 -10.35
C LYS A 165 19.11 -16.07 -11.40
N ASP A 166 17.92 -15.65 -10.97
CA ASP A 166 16.75 -15.47 -11.84
C ASP A 166 16.73 -14.08 -12.52
N ILE A 167 17.63 -13.15 -12.15
CA ILE A 167 17.68 -11.79 -12.71
C ILE A 167 17.68 -11.77 -14.25
N PRO A 168 18.49 -12.58 -14.97
CA PRO A 168 18.48 -12.59 -16.44
C PRO A 168 17.11 -12.97 -17.02
N LEU A 169 16.46 -13.97 -16.43
CA LEU A 169 15.15 -14.44 -16.87
C LEU A 169 14.05 -13.41 -16.57
N ILE A 170 14.10 -12.78 -15.39
CA ILE A 170 13.20 -11.69 -15.02
C ILE A 170 13.35 -10.54 -16.02
N LYS A 171 14.59 -10.08 -16.25
CA LYS A 171 14.88 -8.99 -17.18
C LYS A 171 14.34 -9.27 -18.59
N ALA A 172 14.54 -10.48 -19.09
CA ALA A 172 14.05 -10.89 -20.41
C ALA A 172 12.52 -10.90 -20.54
N ASN A 173 11.78 -11.05 -19.43
CA ASN A 173 10.33 -11.24 -19.45
C ASN A 173 9.53 -10.09 -18.83
N ILE A 174 10.12 -9.21 -18.01
CA ILE A 174 9.39 -8.24 -17.17
C ILE A 174 8.54 -7.24 -17.98
N VAL A 175 8.95 -6.90 -19.20
CA VAL A 175 8.16 -6.04 -20.10
C VAL A 175 6.89 -6.74 -20.57
N ALA A 176 6.97 -8.03 -20.87
CA ALA A 176 5.83 -8.85 -21.31
C ALA A 176 4.99 -9.39 -20.14
N VAL A 177 5.59 -9.49 -18.95
CA VAL A 177 4.99 -10.00 -17.71
C VAL A 177 5.25 -9.01 -16.56
N PRO A 178 4.51 -7.86 -16.52
CA PRO A 178 4.71 -6.81 -15.52
C PRO A 178 4.58 -7.28 -14.06
N GLU A 179 3.90 -8.39 -13.82
CA GLU A 179 3.75 -9.03 -12.51
C GLU A 179 5.10 -9.38 -11.87
N LEU A 180 6.13 -9.62 -12.70
CA LEU A 180 7.50 -9.86 -12.26
C LEU A 180 8.11 -8.68 -11.51
N LEU A 181 7.56 -7.46 -11.63
CA LEU A 181 7.97 -6.33 -10.77
C LEU A 181 7.80 -6.64 -9.28
N SER A 182 6.88 -7.54 -8.90
CA SER A 182 6.68 -7.93 -7.51
C SER A 182 7.89 -8.67 -6.93
N ALA A 183 8.73 -9.27 -7.78
CA ALA A 183 9.98 -9.92 -7.40
C ALA A 183 11.11 -8.91 -7.14
N VAL A 184 10.99 -7.67 -7.62
CA VAL A 184 12.03 -6.64 -7.53
C VAL A 184 11.93 -5.95 -6.16
N THR A 185 12.56 -6.56 -5.16
CA THR A 185 12.47 -6.13 -3.75
C THR A 185 13.69 -5.35 -3.25
N SER A 186 14.78 -5.31 -4.04
CA SER A 186 16.03 -4.65 -3.66
C SER A 186 16.69 -3.97 -4.87
N ALA A 187 17.65 -3.07 -4.60
CA ALA A 187 18.45 -2.42 -5.63
C ALA A 187 19.30 -3.40 -6.45
N GLU A 188 19.74 -4.51 -5.84
CA GLU A 188 20.49 -5.58 -6.53
C GLU A 188 19.67 -6.19 -7.66
N PHE A 189 18.37 -6.43 -7.43
CA PHE A 189 17.45 -6.86 -8.47
C PHE A 189 17.14 -5.74 -9.47
N ALA A 190 16.91 -4.53 -8.97
CA ALA A 190 16.37 -3.45 -9.80
C ALA A 190 17.39 -2.87 -10.78
N LYS A 191 18.63 -2.60 -10.34
CA LYS A 191 19.65 -1.90 -11.13
C LYS A 191 19.96 -2.56 -12.49
N PRO A 192 20.17 -3.88 -12.57
CA PRO A 192 20.48 -4.55 -13.83
C PRO A 192 19.38 -4.46 -14.90
N MET A 193 18.14 -4.14 -14.51
CA MET A 193 16.95 -4.11 -15.36
C MET A 193 16.25 -2.74 -15.37
N LYS A 194 16.98 -1.67 -15.07
CA LYS A 194 16.46 -0.29 -15.01
C LYS A 194 15.62 0.10 -16.23
N GLN A 195 16.13 -0.17 -17.43
CA GLN A 195 15.47 0.21 -18.68
C GLN A 195 14.15 -0.54 -18.88
N GLU A 196 14.14 -1.83 -18.58
CA GLU A 196 12.96 -2.67 -18.66
C GLU A 196 11.91 -2.26 -17.62
N ILE A 197 12.33 -1.92 -16.39
CA ILE A 197 11.44 -1.37 -15.36
C ILE A 197 10.81 -0.09 -15.86
N PHE A 198 11.58 0.87 -16.38
CA PHE A 198 11.06 2.15 -16.88
C PHE A 198 10.05 1.94 -18.01
N GLU A 199 10.32 0.97 -18.89
CA GLU A 199 9.40 0.60 -19.96
C GLU A 199 8.10 -0.01 -19.43
N VAL A 200 8.16 -0.84 -18.38
CA VAL A 200 6.96 -1.35 -17.71
C VAL A 200 6.18 -0.21 -17.06
N LEU A 201 6.85 0.72 -16.36
CA LEU A 201 6.20 1.89 -15.76
C LEU A 201 5.48 2.75 -16.82
N ARG A 202 6.06 2.87 -18.01
CA ARG A 202 5.45 3.56 -19.16
C ARG A 202 4.24 2.80 -19.72
N LYS A 203 4.37 1.49 -20.01
CA LYS A 203 3.39 0.68 -20.75
C LYS A 203 2.29 0.04 -19.90
N ALA A 204 2.63 -0.46 -18.72
CA ALA A 204 1.74 -1.21 -17.84
C ALA A 204 1.47 -0.50 -16.50
N GLY A 205 2.40 0.34 -16.05
CA GLY A 205 2.33 1.01 -14.75
C GLY A 205 2.76 0.08 -13.63
N LEU A 206 2.43 0.44 -12.39
CA LEU A 206 2.78 -0.38 -11.23
C LEU A 206 1.74 -1.49 -11.00
N PRO A 207 2.16 -2.70 -10.60
CA PRO A 207 1.24 -3.73 -10.14
C PRO A 207 0.56 -3.23 -8.85
N GLY A 208 -0.71 -2.84 -8.97
CA GLY A 208 -1.41 -2.05 -7.95
C GLY A 208 -1.66 -2.73 -6.60
N LEU A 209 -1.31 -4.02 -6.42
CA LEU A 209 -1.71 -4.81 -5.25
C LEU A 209 -0.58 -5.04 -4.22
N PHE A 210 0.69 -4.86 -4.59
CA PHE A 210 1.84 -5.09 -3.68
C PHE A 210 2.84 -3.95 -3.69
N PHE A 211 2.49 -2.83 -4.31
CA PHE A 211 3.37 -1.67 -4.37
C PHE A 211 3.38 -0.92 -3.03
N SER A 212 4.42 -1.17 -2.25
CA SER A 212 4.63 -0.55 -0.94
C SER A 212 5.54 0.68 -1.06
N ARG A 213 5.61 1.47 0.02
CA ARG A 213 6.61 2.56 0.14
C ARG A 213 8.05 2.04 0.03
N ALA A 214 8.32 0.82 0.50
CA ALA A 214 9.64 0.20 0.37
C ALA A 214 9.97 -0.10 -1.10
N THR A 215 9.05 -0.68 -1.85
CA THR A 215 9.19 -0.92 -3.30
C THR A 215 9.34 0.41 -4.06
N ALA A 216 8.61 1.45 -3.67
CA ALA A 216 8.75 2.78 -4.26
C ALA A 216 10.15 3.37 -4.07
N ARG A 217 10.77 3.13 -2.91
CA ARG A 217 12.14 3.55 -2.63
C ARG A 217 13.14 2.83 -3.53
N VAL A 218 12.99 1.51 -3.72
CA VAL A 218 13.86 0.73 -4.63
C VAL A 218 13.81 1.31 -6.05
N PHE A 219 12.63 1.67 -6.55
CA PHE A 219 12.52 2.25 -7.90
C PHE A 219 13.01 3.70 -7.97
N ALA A 220 12.88 4.47 -6.89
CA ALA A 220 13.46 5.81 -6.82
C ALA A 220 14.99 5.79 -6.86
N GLU A 221 15.63 4.76 -6.30
CA GLU A 221 17.09 4.57 -6.36
C GLU A 221 17.61 4.29 -7.79
N LEU A 222 16.74 3.97 -8.75
CA LEU A 222 17.11 3.84 -10.16
C LEU A 222 17.29 5.19 -10.87
N VAL A 223 16.80 6.27 -10.26
CA VAL A 223 16.86 7.62 -10.83
C VAL A 223 18.19 8.24 -10.46
N GLU A 224 19.16 8.08 -11.36
CA GLU A 224 20.54 8.49 -11.14
C GLU A 224 20.87 9.79 -11.89
N THR A 225 20.18 10.04 -13.01
CA THR A 225 20.38 11.22 -13.87
C THR A 225 19.16 12.14 -13.92
N PRO A 226 19.34 13.42 -14.32
CA PRO A 226 18.21 14.31 -14.65
C PRO A 226 17.29 13.75 -15.73
N GLU A 227 17.82 13.02 -16.71
CA GLU A 227 17.07 12.41 -17.81
C GLU A 227 16.16 11.27 -17.31
N ASP A 228 16.62 10.48 -16.33
CA ASP A 228 15.79 9.47 -15.68
C ASP A 228 14.58 10.12 -14.98
N LEU A 229 14.84 11.19 -14.22
CA LEU A 229 13.81 11.93 -13.51
C LEU A 229 12.80 12.52 -14.49
N LYS A 230 13.29 13.22 -15.53
CA LYS A 230 12.46 13.78 -16.59
C LYS A 230 11.58 12.72 -17.23
N THR A 231 12.13 11.54 -17.52
CA THR A 231 11.37 10.42 -18.09
C THR A 231 10.21 10.00 -17.19
N LEU A 232 10.44 9.84 -15.88
CA LEU A 232 9.39 9.47 -14.93
C LEU A 232 8.33 10.58 -14.76
N GLU A 233 8.76 11.84 -14.72
CA GLU A 233 7.87 13.00 -14.68
C GLU A 233 6.96 13.03 -15.91
N GLU A 234 7.51 12.82 -17.11
CA GLU A 234 6.73 12.79 -18.35
C GLU A 234 5.74 11.63 -18.39
N ILE A 235 6.11 10.43 -17.94
CA ILE A 235 5.17 9.30 -17.83
C ILE A 235 4.01 9.67 -16.91
N TYR A 236 4.32 10.25 -15.74
CA TYR A 236 3.29 10.68 -14.78
C TYR A 236 2.41 11.79 -15.35
N ILE A 237 2.97 12.82 -15.99
CA ILE A 237 2.21 13.95 -16.55
C ILE A 237 1.32 13.53 -17.72
N ASN A 238 1.80 12.62 -18.57
CA ASN A 238 1.15 12.28 -19.84
C ASN A 238 0.09 11.18 -19.74
N ASP A 239 0.20 10.25 -18.79
CA ASP A 239 -0.78 9.17 -18.63
C ASP A 239 -1.44 9.21 -17.26
N SER A 240 -2.70 9.63 -17.28
CA SER A 240 -3.54 9.76 -16.10
C SER A 240 -3.75 8.45 -15.31
N ARG A 241 -3.60 7.28 -15.96
CA ARG A 241 -3.65 5.95 -15.33
C ARG A 241 -2.39 5.60 -14.54
N ARG A 242 -1.36 6.44 -14.59
CA ARG A 242 -0.07 6.26 -13.89
C ARG A 242 0.01 7.02 -12.57
N SER A 243 -1.12 7.31 -11.93
CA SER A 243 -1.16 8.03 -10.66
C SER A 243 -0.31 7.38 -9.56
N SER A 244 -0.18 6.05 -9.57
CA SER A 244 0.67 5.30 -8.64
C SER A 244 2.16 5.65 -8.73
N LEU A 245 2.65 6.22 -9.84
CA LEU A 245 4.04 6.69 -9.97
C LEU A 245 4.38 7.81 -9.00
N LEU A 246 3.38 8.55 -8.51
CA LEU A 246 3.59 9.60 -7.52
C LEU A 246 4.28 9.06 -6.26
N LEU A 247 4.02 7.81 -5.87
CA LEU A 247 4.69 7.17 -4.74
C LEU A 247 6.20 7.05 -4.95
N ILE A 248 6.66 6.82 -6.18
CA ILE A 248 8.09 6.81 -6.55
C ILE A 248 8.63 8.23 -6.53
N LEU A 249 7.95 9.17 -7.20
CA LEU A 249 8.39 10.57 -7.30
C LEU A 249 8.59 11.20 -5.92
N LEU A 250 7.72 10.89 -4.96
CA LEU A 250 7.82 11.32 -3.56
C LEU A 250 9.06 10.80 -2.83
N GLN A 251 9.71 9.74 -3.30
CA GLN A 251 10.95 9.22 -2.70
C GLN A 251 12.21 9.81 -3.35
N ILE A 252 12.11 10.58 -4.45
CA ILE A 252 13.26 11.15 -5.15
C ILE A 252 13.55 12.56 -4.60
N PRO A 253 14.67 12.79 -3.88
CA PRO A 253 14.92 14.07 -3.21
C PRO A 253 15.00 15.29 -4.14
N LYS A 254 15.40 15.08 -5.41
CA LYS A 254 15.54 16.14 -6.42
C LYS A 254 14.24 16.42 -7.20
N CYS A 255 13.18 15.63 -6.99
CA CYS A 255 11.93 15.83 -7.71
C CYS A 255 11.12 16.96 -7.08
N ASP A 256 10.80 17.99 -7.87
CA ASP A 256 9.79 18.98 -7.49
C ASP A 256 8.39 18.39 -7.74
N VAL A 257 7.95 17.56 -6.79
CA VAL A 257 6.62 16.92 -6.84
C VAL A 257 5.49 17.96 -6.92
N GLY A 258 5.69 19.15 -6.34
CA GLY A 258 4.73 20.25 -6.44
C GLY A 258 4.56 20.67 -7.90
N ALA A 259 5.64 21.06 -8.57
CA ALA A 259 5.60 21.47 -9.97
C ALA A 259 5.07 20.35 -10.89
N VAL A 260 5.50 19.10 -10.68
CA VAL A 260 5.07 17.95 -11.48
C VAL A 260 3.56 17.69 -11.36
N THR A 261 3.02 17.72 -10.14
CA THR A 261 1.58 17.50 -9.91
C THR A 261 0.73 18.63 -10.48
N VAL A 262 1.17 19.89 -10.37
CA VAL A 262 0.50 21.03 -11.02
C VAL A 262 0.49 20.90 -12.53
N ARG A 263 1.63 20.58 -13.17
CA ARG A 263 1.70 20.38 -14.63
C ARG A 263 0.77 19.25 -15.09
N ALA A 264 0.72 18.14 -14.34
CA ALA A 264 -0.16 17.03 -14.65
C ALA A 264 -1.65 17.39 -14.48
N TRP A 265 -2.00 18.17 -13.45
CA TRP A 265 -3.35 18.68 -13.26
C TRP A 265 -3.78 19.60 -14.39
N ARG A 266 -2.98 20.61 -14.72
CA ARG A 266 -3.28 21.59 -15.77
C ARG A 266 -3.55 20.94 -17.12
N LYS A 267 -2.65 20.05 -17.55
CA LYS A 267 -2.82 19.23 -18.77
C LYS A 267 -4.09 18.38 -18.78
N ALA A 268 -4.55 17.93 -17.62
CA ALA A 268 -5.76 17.13 -17.50
C ALA A 268 -7.04 17.98 -17.35
N SER A 269 -6.90 19.22 -16.88
CA SER A 269 -8.01 20.08 -16.44
C SER A 269 -8.91 20.52 -17.61
N PRO A 270 -10.21 20.78 -17.35
CA PRO A 270 -11.14 21.24 -18.38
C PRO A 270 -10.83 22.64 -18.94
N GLU A 271 -10.21 23.52 -18.14
CA GLU A 271 -9.96 24.93 -18.48
C GLU A 271 -8.86 25.12 -19.54
N GLU A 272 -7.92 24.17 -19.65
CA GLU A 272 -6.89 24.14 -20.71
C GLU A 272 -7.30 23.29 -21.93
N ARG A 273 -8.55 22.82 -22.02
CA ARG A 273 -9.07 22.10 -23.20
C ARG A 273 -9.97 23.00 -24.04
N THR A 274 -9.38 23.57 -25.08
CA THR A 274 -10.09 24.32 -26.13
C THR A 274 -10.80 23.47 -27.17
N GLU A 275 -10.84 22.13 -27.07
CA GLU A 275 -11.44 21.31 -28.13
C GLU A 275 -12.47 20.30 -27.64
N ASN A 276 -13.68 20.51 -28.16
CA ASN A 276 -14.75 19.56 -28.35
C ASN A 276 -14.20 18.19 -28.79
N LEU A 277 -14.13 17.23 -27.87
CA LEU A 277 -14.06 15.81 -28.22
C LEU A 277 -15.31 15.13 -27.67
N PRO A 278 -16.41 15.08 -28.44
CA PRO A 278 -17.60 14.33 -28.06
C PRO A 278 -17.22 12.85 -27.97
N GLY A 279 -17.58 12.18 -26.88
CA GLY A 279 -17.51 10.72 -26.77
C GLY A 279 -16.36 10.13 -25.94
N ARG A 280 -15.48 10.95 -25.31
CA ARG A 280 -14.65 10.46 -24.19
C ARG A 280 -15.20 11.02 -22.88
N THR A 281 -16.06 10.24 -22.22
CA THR A 281 -16.32 10.36 -20.78
C THR A 281 -15.00 10.10 -20.05
N TYR A 282 -14.19 11.16 -19.85
CA TYR A 282 -13.01 11.04 -19.02
C TYR A 282 -13.49 10.74 -17.61
N ASN A 283 -13.05 9.58 -17.09
CA ASN A 283 -13.48 9.07 -15.80
C ASN A 283 -13.24 10.16 -14.73
N HIS A 284 -14.30 10.73 -14.17
CA HIS A 284 -14.24 11.78 -13.15
C HIS A 284 -13.26 11.42 -12.01
N ASN A 285 -13.13 10.14 -11.70
CA ASN A 285 -12.18 9.63 -10.71
C ASN A 285 -10.72 9.99 -11.01
N VAL A 286 -10.35 9.96 -12.29
CA VAL A 286 -8.99 10.25 -12.75
C VAL A 286 -8.66 11.74 -12.60
N LEU A 287 -9.60 12.61 -12.96
CA LEU A 287 -9.44 14.07 -12.77
C LEU A 287 -9.39 14.43 -11.29
N SER A 288 -10.27 13.84 -10.45
CA SER A 288 -10.22 14.05 -8.99
C SER A 288 -8.90 13.58 -8.37
N SER A 289 -8.30 12.49 -8.86
CA SER A 289 -6.96 12.06 -8.41
C SER A 289 -5.90 13.11 -8.73
N ARG A 290 -5.89 13.66 -9.95
CA ARG A 290 -4.92 14.69 -10.35
C ARG A 290 -5.09 15.99 -9.59
N ALA A 291 -6.34 16.41 -9.37
CA ALA A 291 -6.63 17.56 -8.54
C ALA A 291 -6.21 17.33 -7.08
N LEU A 292 -6.44 16.13 -6.53
CA LEU A 292 -6.02 15.77 -5.18
C LEU A 292 -4.50 15.93 -5.01
N ASP A 293 -3.73 15.42 -5.98
CA ASP A 293 -2.27 15.47 -5.94
C ASP A 293 -1.76 16.92 -6.10
N ALA A 294 -2.31 17.68 -7.05
CA ALA A 294 -1.93 19.07 -7.29
C ALA A 294 -2.31 20.01 -6.13
N ALA A 295 -3.47 19.79 -5.49
CA ALA A 295 -3.84 20.55 -4.30
C ALA A 295 -2.97 20.17 -3.09
N ARG A 296 -2.67 18.87 -2.92
CA ARG A 296 -1.90 18.37 -1.78
C ARG A 296 -0.42 18.73 -1.81
N TYR A 297 0.23 18.59 -2.97
CA TYR A 297 1.68 18.74 -3.11
C TYR A 297 2.06 20.02 -3.86
N GLY A 298 1.26 20.38 -4.87
CA GLY A 298 1.46 21.59 -5.66
C GLY A 298 0.81 22.84 -5.08
N HIS A 299 -0.06 22.67 -4.07
CA HIS A 299 -0.84 23.74 -3.47
C HIS A 299 -1.68 24.56 -4.49
N ASP A 300 -2.10 23.90 -5.57
CA ASP A 300 -2.81 24.56 -6.67
C ASP A 300 -4.25 24.92 -6.25
N VAL A 301 -4.54 26.22 -6.34
CA VAL A 301 -5.85 26.79 -5.95
C VAL A 301 -6.97 26.33 -6.90
N GLY A 302 -6.68 26.18 -8.20
CA GLY A 302 -7.65 25.68 -9.18
C GLY A 302 -8.05 24.24 -8.89
N ALA A 303 -7.07 23.39 -8.59
CA ALA A 303 -7.29 22.02 -8.15
C ALA A 303 -8.12 21.96 -6.85
N CYS A 304 -7.79 22.80 -5.85
CA CYS A 304 -8.59 22.90 -4.62
C CYS A 304 -10.05 23.27 -4.91
N LYS A 305 -10.28 24.28 -5.76
CA LYS A 305 -11.63 24.71 -6.18
C LYS A 305 -12.39 23.59 -6.90
N PHE A 306 -11.73 22.85 -7.78
CA PHE A 306 -12.32 21.70 -8.47
C PHE A 306 -12.76 20.60 -7.49
N LEU A 307 -11.94 20.33 -6.47
CA LEU A 307 -12.27 19.32 -5.44
C LEU A 307 -13.45 19.76 -4.55
N LEU A 308 -13.53 21.05 -4.20
CA LEU A 308 -14.68 21.60 -3.48
C LEU A 308 -15.97 21.44 -4.29
N LYS A 309 -15.95 21.80 -5.58
CA LYS A 309 -17.07 21.55 -6.51
C LYS A 309 -17.41 20.06 -6.61
N THR A 310 -16.40 19.19 -6.65
CA THR A 310 -16.61 17.73 -6.68
C THR A 310 -17.41 17.27 -5.46
N LEU A 311 -17.10 17.77 -4.26
CA LEU A 311 -17.84 17.40 -3.04
C LEU A 311 -19.27 17.95 -3.05
N ILE A 312 -19.49 19.15 -3.59
CA ILE A 312 -20.81 19.79 -3.68
C ILE A 312 -21.72 19.03 -4.66
N MET A 313 -21.20 18.60 -5.81
CA MET A 313 -21.98 17.91 -6.85
C MET A 313 -22.21 16.42 -6.57
N GLU A 314 -21.56 15.85 -5.56
CA GLU A 314 -21.64 14.42 -5.28
C GLU A 314 -22.95 14.06 -4.58
N ASP A 315 -23.60 13.01 -5.07
CA ASP A 315 -24.91 12.54 -4.58
C ASP A 315 -24.93 12.44 -3.04
N PRO A 316 -25.83 13.17 -2.36
CA PRO A 316 -25.97 13.12 -0.91
C PRO A 316 -26.38 11.73 -0.41
N HIS A 317 -26.93 10.85 -1.26
CA HIS A 317 -27.28 9.47 -0.92
C HIS A 317 -26.08 8.50 -0.91
N GLN A 318 -24.87 8.96 -1.26
CA GLN A 318 -23.61 8.19 -1.15
C GLN A 318 -22.53 8.93 -0.34
N PRO A 319 -22.77 9.22 0.96
CA PRO A 319 -21.87 10.04 1.78
C PRO A 319 -20.49 9.41 2.02
N ASN A 320 -20.36 8.09 1.87
CA ASN A 320 -19.17 7.31 2.20
C ASN A 320 -18.38 6.81 0.98
N HIS A 321 -18.56 7.43 -0.19
CA HIS A 321 -17.77 7.04 -1.35
C HIS A 321 -16.26 7.27 -1.05
N PRO A 322 -15.37 6.28 -1.22
CA PRO A 322 -13.96 6.35 -0.77
C PRO A 322 -13.18 7.57 -1.30
N ARG A 323 -13.54 8.03 -2.50
CA ARG A 323 -12.97 9.25 -3.11
C ARG A 323 -13.34 10.49 -2.31
N SER A 324 -14.61 10.67 -1.96
CA SER A 324 -15.11 11.81 -1.19
C SER A 324 -14.43 11.87 0.17
N LEU A 325 -14.31 10.72 0.83
CA LEU A 325 -13.59 10.61 2.09
C LEU A 325 -12.12 11.04 1.93
N SER A 326 -11.46 10.63 0.83
CA SER A 326 -10.08 11.05 0.54
C SER A 326 -9.95 12.56 0.31
N ILE A 327 -10.90 13.17 -0.40
CA ILE A 327 -10.94 14.60 -0.66
C ILE A 327 -11.22 15.38 0.63
N MET A 328 -12.27 15.01 1.37
CA MET A 328 -12.64 15.64 2.64
C MET A 328 -11.50 15.55 3.67
N ASN A 329 -10.87 14.37 3.82
CA ASN A 329 -9.75 14.20 4.74
C ASN A 329 -8.54 15.05 4.36
N MET A 330 -8.29 15.23 3.06
CA MET A 330 -7.21 16.10 2.59
C MET A 330 -7.54 17.58 2.88
N LEU A 331 -8.71 18.05 2.44
CA LEU A 331 -9.10 19.45 2.58
C LEU A 331 -9.30 19.87 4.04
N THR A 332 -9.79 18.98 4.91
CA THR A 332 -9.88 19.26 6.36
C THR A 332 -8.50 19.52 6.98
N ARG A 333 -7.44 18.89 6.46
CA ARG A 333 -6.07 19.12 6.96
C ARG A 333 -5.44 20.38 6.37
N LEU A 334 -5.78 20.70 5.12
CA LEU A 334 -5.16 21.81 4.37
C LEU A 334 -6.02 23.07 4.36
N SER A 335 -7.14 23.13 5.06
CA SER A 335 -8.01 24.32 5.10
C SER A 335 -8.90 24.28 6.34
N ASP A 336 -9.44 25.44 6.71
CA ASP A 336 -10.46 25.57 7.75
C ASP A 336 -11.87 25.71 7.13
N PHE A 337 -12.04 25.24 5.89
CA PHE A 337 -13.30 25.31 5.16
C PHE A 337 -14.32 24.29 5.70
N PRO A 338 -15.64 24.52 5.55
CA PRO A 338 -16.68 23.63 6.07
C PRO A 338 -16.85 22.35 5.24
N VAL A 339 -15.76 21.65 4.88
CA VAL A 339 -15.78 20.54 3.91
C VAL A 339 -16.52 19.27 4.37
N ARG A 340 -16.86 19.18 5.66
CA ARG A 340 -17.63 18.06 6.24
C ARG A 340 -19.13 18.32 6.27
N ASP A 341 -19.54 19.57 6.09
CA ASP A 341 -20.93 20.01 6.08
C ASP A 341 -21.27 20.39 4.64
N ARG A 342 -21.84 19.45 3.87
CA ARG A 342 -22.03 19.63 2.42
C ARG A 342 -23.01 20.76 2.09
N ASP A 343 -24.06 20.91 2.88
CA ASP A 343 -25.08 21.93 2.68
C ASP A 343 -24.45 23.32 2.88
N ARG A 344 -23.72 23.49 4.00
CA ARG A 344 -22.97 24.72 4.27
C ARG A 344 -21.83 24.95 3.28
N LEU A 345 -21.21 23.89 2.77
CA LEU A 345 -20.10 23.98 1.82
C LEU A 345 -20.51 24.63 0.51
N ALA A 346 -21.71 24.32 0.00
CA ALA A 346 -22.21 24.87 -1.26
C ALA A 346 -22.41 26.41 -1.16
N GLU A 347 -23.10 26.86 -0.13
CA GLU A 347 -23.33 28.29 0.16
C GLU A 347 -22.00 29.02 0.40
N TRP A 348 -21.18 28.47 1.31
CA TRP A 348 -19.87 29.02 1.62
C TRP A 348 -18.99 29.15 0.36
N TYR A 349 -19.00 28.13 -0.51
CA TYR A 349 -18.20 28.15 -1.72
C TYR A 349 -18.68 29.21 -2.71
N ALA A 350 -20.00 29.36 -2.89
CA ALA A 350 -20.56 30.38 -3.78
C ALA A 350 -20.09 31.81 -3.40
N GLU A 351 -20.07 32.12 -2.11
CA GLU A 351 -19.65 33.42 -1.57
C GLU A 351 -18.14 33.65 -1.59
N ASN A 352 -17.35 32.57 -1.43
CA ASN A 352 -15.92 32.69 -1.11
C ASN A 352 -14.96 32.19 -2.19
N GLN A 353 -15.44 31.49 -3.23
CA GLN A 353 -14.57 30.86 -4.24
C GLN A 353 -13.56 31.82 -4.88
N ALA A 354 -13.91 33.09 -5.10
CA ALA A 354 -13.00 34.07 -5.69
C ALA A 354 -11.84 34.47 -4.77
N LYS A 355 -12.02 34.32 -3.45
CA LYS A 355 -11.06 34.72 -2.41
C LYS A 355 -10.13 33.59 -1.99
N ILE A 356 -10.38 32.34 -2.40
CA ILE A 356 -9.55 31.20 -2.01
C ILE A 356 -8.12 31.39 -2.54
N VAL A 357 -7.15 31.32 -1.63
CA VAL A 357 -5.71 31.37 -1.89
C VAL A 357 -5.00 30.30 -1.07
N PHE A 358 -3.77 29.95 -1.45
CA PHE A 358 -2.88 29.15 -0.59
C PHE A 358 -1.91 30.07 0.15
N ASP A 359 -1.97 30.05 1.48
CA ASP A 359 -1.02 30.77 2.32
C ASP A 359 0.19 29.90 2.63
N LYS A 360 1.34 30.28 2.06
CA LYS A 360 2.61 29.57 2.27
C LYS A 360 3.08 29.59 3.73
N LYS A 361 2.67 30.57 4.53
CA LYS A 361 3.08 30.66 5.95
C LYS A 361 2.36 29.63 6.81
N SER A 362 1.04 29.55 6.69
CA SER A 362 0.25 28.55 7.42
C SER A 362 0.27 27.15 6.77
N GLY A 363 0.67 27.05 5.50
CA GLY A 363 0.62 25.81 4.74
C GLY A 363 -0.82 25.37 4.43
N LYS A 364 -1.77 26.31 4.44
CA LYS A 364 -3.21 26.04 4.25
C LYS A 364 -3.80 26.88 3.12
N PHE A 365 -4.86 26.34 2.51
CA PHE A 365 -5.82 27.12 1.77
C PHE A 365 -6.66 27.97 2.73
N THR A 366 -6.77 29.25 2.42
CA THR A 366 -7.48 30.26 3.22
C THR A 366 -8.16 31.27 2.31
N LEU A 367 -8.84 32.25 2.89
CA LEU A 367 -9.42 33.37 2.16
C LEU A 367 -8.45 34.54 2.17
N LYS A 368 -8.25 35.15 1.00
CA LYS A 368 -7.59 36.44 0.85
C LYS A 368 -8.40 37.47 1.64
N LYS A 369 -7.72 38.14 2.58
CA LYS A 369 -8.29 39.24 3.34
C LYS A 369 -8.65 40.41 2.44
#